data_AF-A0A970WPK1-F1
#
_entry.id   AF-A0A970WPK1-F1
#
_cell.length_a   1.000
_cell.length_b   1.000
_cell.length_c   1.000
_cell.angle_alpha   90.00
_cell.angle_beta   90.00
_cell.angle_gamma   90.00
#
_symmetry.space_group_name_H-M   'P 1'
#
loop_
_entity.id
_entity.type
_entity.pdbx_description
1 polymer ?
#
loop_
_entity_poly.entity_id
_entity_poly.type
_entity_poly.pdbx_seq_one_letter_code
_entity_poly.pdbx_strand_id
1 'polypeptide(L)'
;MAEEDPKEHRRRGRSDFLAYRNHAGLYADFHSIRHTFITNLCKADVSPKTAQMLARHSDIRLTMEACTHVDQNKQIDAIRKLRVPDEGAA
;
A
#
# COMPACT_ATOMS: atom_id res chain seq x y z
N MET A 1 1.12 16.45 -20.53
CA MET A 1 0.50 15.13 -20.77
C MET A 1 1.62 14.22 -21.24
N ALA A 2 1.86 13.09 -20.56
CA ALA A 2 2.86 12.13 -21.04
C ALA A 2 2.37 11.53 -22.36
N GLU A 3 3.23 11.49 -23.36
CA GLU A 3 2.95 10.94 -24.69
C GLU A 3 2.73 9.43 -24.56
N GLU A 4 1.60 8.93 -25.07
CA GLU A 4 1.29 7.50 -25.02
C GLU A 4 2.19 6.74 -25.99
N ASP A 5 3.23 6.05 -25.49
CA ASP A 5 4.09 5.19 -26.29
C ASP A 5 3.31 3.93 -26.75
N PRO A 6 3.01 3.77 -28.06
CA PRO A 6 2.27 2.62 -28.57
C PRO A 6 3.02 1.29 -28.40
N LYS A 7 4.35 1.33 -28.23
CA LYS A 7 5.16 0.13 -27.95
C LYS A 7 4.95 -0.32 -26.51
N GLU A 8 4.92 0.61 -25.57
CA GLU A 8 4.64 0.32 -24.16
C GLU A 8 3.23 -0.24 -23.97
N HIS A 9 2.23 0.33 -24.65
CA HIS A 9 0.87 -0.20 -24.60
C HIS A 9 0.76 -1.63 -25.16
N ARG A 10 1.46 -1.91 -26.28
CA ARG A 10 1.57 -3.26 -26.84
C ARG A 10 2.28 -4.22 -25.89
N ARG A 11 3.35 -3.79 -25.21
CA ARG A 11 4.08 -4.60 -24.24
C ARG A 11 3.18 -5.02 -23.08
N ARG A 12 2.41 -4.08 -22.51
CA ARG A 12 1.44 -4.35 -21.43
C ARG A 12 0.29 -5.25 -21.87
N GLY A 13 -0.17 -5.14 -23.12
CA GLY A 13 -1.19 -6.01 -23.68
C GLY A 13 -0.75 -7.47 -23.89
N ARG A 14 0.57 -7.74 -23.88
CA ARG A 14 1.12 -9.12 -23.91
C ARG A 14 1.17 -9.77 -22.53
N SER A 15 0.92 -9.01 -21.45
CA SER A 15 0.74 -9.54 -20.11
C SER A 15 -0.72 -9.42 -19.68
N ASP A 16 -1.01 -9.93 -18.50
CA ASP A 16 -2.32 -9.81 -17.86
C ASP A 16 -2.52 -8.48 -17.12
N PHE A 17 -1.63 -7.49 -17.32
CA PHE A 17 -1.66 -6.21 -16.61
C PHE A 17 -2.94 -5.42 -16.87
N LEU A 18 -3.48 -5.50 -18.09
CA LEU A 18 -4.75 -4.85 -18.48
C LEU A 18 -5.94 -5.80 -18.45
N ALA A 19 -5.74 -7.05 -18.04
CA ALA A 19 -6.81 -8.03 -17.98
C ALA A 19 -7.66 -7.83 -16.74
N TYR A 20 -8.97 -8.08 -16.86
CA TYR A 20 -9.88 -8.02 -15.72
C TYR A 20 -9.52 -9.04 -14.63
N ARG A 21 -9.00 -10.22 -15.02
CA ARG A 21 -8.47 -11.23 -14.13
C ARG A 21 -7.04 -11.57 -14.51
N ASN A 22 -6.15 -11.62 -13.53
CA ASN A 22 -4.74 -11.93 -13.73
C ASN A 22 -4.43 -13.45 -13.56
N HIS A 23 -3.20 -13.87 -13.84
CA HIS A 23 -2.74 -15.26 -13.72
C HIS A 23 -2.80 -15.82 -12.29
N ALA A 24 -2.73 -14.94 -11.28
CA ALA A 24 -2.90 -15.30 -9.87
C ALA A 24 -4.39 -15.40 -9.45
N GLY A 25 -5.31 -15.16 -10.38
CA GLY A 25 -6.75 -15.23 -10.13
C GLY A 25 -7.34 -14.01 -9.42
N LEU A 26 -6.60 -12.90 -9.33
CA LEU A 26 -7.05 -11.63 -8.76
C LEU A 26 -7.82 -10.82 -9.81
N TYR A 27 -8.74 -9.97 -9.35
CA TYR A 27 -9.63 -9.18 -10.20
C TYR A 27 -9.33 -7.68 -10.14
N ALA A 28 -9.50 -6.99 -11.27
CA ALA A 28 -9.46 -5.54 -11.41
C ALA A 28 -10.88 -4.95 -11.34
N ASP A 29 -11.55 -5.11 -10.20
CA ASP A 29 -12.92 -4.67 -9.95
C ASP A 29 -12.98 -3.38 -9.08
N PHE A 30 -14.18 -2.99 -8.65
CA PHE A 30 -14.34 -1.83 -7.77
C PHE A 30 -13.66 -2.00 -6.40
N HIS A 31 -13.56 -3.23 -5.91
CA HIS A 31 -12.92 -3.53 -4.64
C HIS A 31 -11.40 -3.41 -4.74
N SER A 32 -10.80 -3.83 -5.86
CA SER A 32 -9.36 -3.66 -6.09
C SER A 32 -8.96 -2.19 -6.18
N ILE A 33 -9.83 -1.32 -6.72
CA ILE A 33 -9.60 0.14 -6.73
C ILE A 33 -9.58 0.68 -5.30
N ARG A 34 -10.52 0.26 -4.44
CA ARG A 34 -10.52 0.64 -3.02
C ARG A 34 -9.25 0.16 -2.30
N HIS A 35 -8.82 -1.08 -2.53
CA HIS A 35 -7.57 -1.60 -1.96
C HIS A 35 -6.35 -0.80 -2.43
N THR A 36 -6.30 -0.43 -3.70
CA THR A 36 -5.22 0.40 -4.27
C THR A 36 -5.18 1.77 -3.61
N PHE A 37 -6.35 2.41 -3.44
CA PHE A 37 -6.47 3.69 -2.75
C PHE A 37 -5.93 3.62 -1.31
N ILE A 38 -6.36 2.63 -0.52
CA ILE A 38 -5.90 2.45 0.87
C ILE A 38 -4.39 2.19 0.91
N THR A 39 -3.89 1.30 0.04
CA THR A 39 -2.46 0.98 -0.05
C THR A 39 -1.62 2.23 -0.33
N ASN A 40 -2.08 3.10 -1.22
CA ASN A 40 -1.40 4.36 -1.53
C ASN A 40 -1.38 5.32 -0.33
N LEU A 41 -2.45 5.38 0.46
CA LEU A 41 -2.46 6.16 1.71
C LEU A 41 -1.44 5.61 2.72
N CYS A 42 -1.37 4.29 2.90
CA CYS A 42 -0.39 3.67 3.81
C CYS A 42 1.06 3.93 3.34
N LYS A 43 1.31 3.87 2.03
CA LYS A 43 2.61 4.19 1.40
C LYS A 43 3.00 5.66 1.57
N ALA A 44 2.02 6.57 1.57
CA ALA A 44 2.21 7.99 1.83
C ALA A 44 2.35 8.35 3.32
N ASP A 45 2.53 7.35 4.19
CA ASP A 45 2.66 7.51 5.65
C ASP A 45 1.45 8.21 6.32
N VAL A 46 0.27 8.09 5.72
CA VAL A 46 -0.97 8.55 6.33
C VAL A 46 -1.31 7.66 7.52
N SER A 47 -1.75 8.26 8.63
CA SER A 47 -2.11 7.50 9.83
C SER A 47 -3.21 6.45 9.52
N PRO A 48 -3.16 5.25 10.13
CA PRO A 48 -4.17 4.23 9.90
C PRO A 48 -5.60 4.70 10.19
N LYS A 49 -5.78 5.59 11.17
CA LYS A 49 -7.09 6.15 11.50
C LYS A 49 -7.61 7.08 10.41
N THR A 50 -6.76 7.94 9.86
CA THR A 50 -7.11 8.80 8.73
C THR A 50 -7.43 7.97 7.50
N ALA A 51 -6.62 6.95 7.20
CA ALA A 51 -6.89 6.01 6.10
C ALA A 51 -8.24 5.28 6.29
N GLN A 52 -8.56 4.85 7.50
CA GLN A 52 -9.85 4.22 7.84
C GLN A 52 -11.03 5.15 7.52
N MET A 53 -10.95 6.43 7.92
CA MET A 53 -12.01 7.40 7.66
C MET A 53 -12.19 7.68 6.16
N LEU A 54 -11.07 7.83 5.42
CA LEU A 54 -11.10 8.03 3.98
C LEU A 54 -11.65 6.80 3.24
N ALA A 55 -11.34 5.60 3.71
CA ALA A 55 -11.88 4.35 3.19
C ALA A 55 -13.33 4.07 3.61
N ARG A 56 -13.87 4.83 4.58
CA ARG A 56 -15.17 4.62 5.23
C ARG A 56 -15.31 3.21 5.81
N HIS A 57 -14.23 2.68 6.37
CA HIS A 57 -14.23 1.39 7.05
C HIS A 57 -14.80 1.54 8.46
N SER A 58 -15.86 0.81 8.77
CA SER A 58 -16.43 0.74 10.12
C SER A 58 -15.47 0.08 11.11
N ASP A 59 -14.67 -0.87 10.64
CA ASP A 59 -13.69 -1.61 11.43
C ASP A 59 -12.26 -1.25 11.01
N ILE A 60 -11.40 -0.97 11.99
CA ILE A 60 -10.00 -0.65 11.75
C ILE A 60 -9.22 -1.84 11.19
N ARG A 61 -9.62 -3.08 11.49
CA ARG A 61 -8.96 -4.31 11.01
C ARG A 61 -8.88 -4.37 9.48
N LEU A 62 -9.97 -3.98 8.80
CA LEU A 62 -10.04 -3.91 7.33
C LEU A 62 -9.01 -2.95 6.73
N THR A 63 -8.66 -1.89 7.45
CA THR A 63 -7.65 -0.91 7.01
C THR A 63 -6.24 -1.39 7.32
N MET A 64 -6.06 -2.00 8.49
CA MET A 64 -4.77 -2.51 8.95
C MET A 64 -4.26 -3.66 8.08
N GLU A 65 -5.12 -4.57 7.65
CA GLU A 65 -4.75 -5.65 6.72
C GLU A 65 -4.10 -5.12 5.43
N ALA A 66 -4.63 -4.03 4.89
CA ALA A 66 -4.06 -3.38 3.71
C ALA A 66 -2.73 -2.66 4.01
N CYS A 67 -2.59 -2.01 5.16
CA CYS A 67 -1.36 -1.28 5.51
C CYS A 67 -0.20 -2.19 5.97
N THR A 68 -0.48 -3.39 6.50
CA THR A 68 0.55 -4.26 7.11
C THR A 68 1.63 -4.67 6.08
N HIS A 69 1.24 -4.89 4.83
CA HIS A 69 2.15 -5.28 3.76
C HIS A 69 3.14 -4.17 3.35
N VAL A 70 2.90 -2.92 3.75
CA VAL A 70 3.72 -1.76 3.35
C VAL A 70 4.80 -1.43 4.40
N ASP A 71 4.70 -2.00 5.60
CA ASP A 71 5.29 -1.40 6.81
C ASP A 71 6.68 -1.96 7.21
N GLN A 72 7.21 -3.01 6.55
CA GLN A 72 8.45 -3.67 6.99
C GLN A 72 9.65 -2.73 7.16
N ASN A 73 9.84 -1.75 6.27
CA ASN A 73 10.93 -0.78 6.39
C ASN A 73 10.72 0.19 7.57
N LYS A 74 9.47 0.53 7.90
CA LYS A 74 9.15 1.41 9.02
C LYS A 74 9.43 0.74 10.37
N GLN A 75 9.34 -0.58 10.46
CA GLN A 75 9.70 -1.32 11.67
C GLN A 75 11.17 -1.09 12.04
N ILE A 76 12.09 -1.13 11.06
CA ILE A 76 13.51 -0.84 11.28
C ILE A 76 13.72 0.60 11.75
N ASP A 77 13.07 1.56 11.09
CA ASP A 77 13.18 2.98 11.46
C ASP A 77 12.58 3.27 12.84
N ALA A 78 11.50 2.57 13.23
CA ALA A 78 10.92 2.66 14.56
C ALA A 78 11.88 2.14 15.63
N ILE A 79 12.55 1.01 15.38
CA ILE A 79 13.57 0.47 16.29
C ILE A 79 14.73 1.46 16.46
N ARG A 80 15.20 2.09 15.37
CA ARG A 80 16.27 3.11 15.44
C ARG A 80 15.91 4.35 16.26
N LYS A 81 14.61 4.66 16.39
CA LYS A 81 14.14 5.79 17.21
C LYS A 81 14.13 5.47 18.71
N LEU A 82 14.24 4.21 19.10
CA LEU A 82 14.35 3.84 20.51
C LEU A 82 15.72 4.32 21.01
N ARG A 83 15.72 5.31 21.90
CA ARG A 83 16.91 5.61 22.72
C ARG A 83 17.07 4.48 23.72
N VAL A 84 18.22 3.80 23.68
CA VAL A 84 18.65 2.96 24.80
C VAL A 84 18.99 3.90 25.97
N PRO A 85 18.59 3.57 27.21
CA PRO A 85 19.05 4.31 28.38
C PRO A 85 20.59 4.24 28.44
N ASP A 86 21.25 5.38 28.66
CA ASP A 86 22.70 5.38 28.89
C ASP A 86 22.99 4.55 30.14
N GLU A 87 23.70 3.42 29.99
CA GLU A 87 24.28 2.66 31.09
C GLU A 87 25.45 3.44 31.71
N GLY A 88 25.17 4.59 32.32
CA GLY A 88 26.21 5.49 32.81
C GLY A 88 25.75 6.61 33.75
N ALA A 89 24.53 6.56 34.29
CA ALA A 89 24.11 7.45 35.36
C ALA A 89 24.00 6.66 36.68
N ALA A 90 25.16 6.31 37.24
CA ALA A 90 25.33 5.87 38.63
C ALA A 90 26.51 6.62 39.24
#